data_AF-A0A0M2GCX8-F1
#
_entry.id   AF-A0A0M2GCX8-F1
#
_cell.length_a   1.000
_cell.length_b   1.000
_cell.length_c   1.000
_cell.angle_alpha   90.00
_cell.angle_beta   90.00
_cell.angle_gamma   90.00
#
_symmetry.space_group_name_H-M   'P 1'
#
loop_
_entity.id
_entity.type
_entity.pdbx_description
1 polymer ?
#
loop_
_entity_poly.entity_id
_entity_poly.type
_entity_poly.pdbx_seq_one_letter_code
_entity_poly.pdbx_strand_id
1 'polypeptide(L)'
;MRNAGKPWLRILGLALLIVGMATFFINAEALMNGDAVECDGRPMRPGQWCARVGDESRSYDEEKKNEASGELIGYAGVGLGTLGVVVLISNAIAARRGNQRR
;
A
#
# COMPACT_ATOMS: atom_id res chain seq x y z
N MET A 1 -1.06 21.78 33.38
CA MET A 1 -1.78 21.26 32.19
C MET A 1 -0.78 20.60 31.24
N ARG A 2 -0.99 19.31 30.97
CA ARG A 2 -0.11 18.41 30.18
C ARG A 2 0.06 18.95 28.77
N ASN A 3 1.30 19.10 28.31
CA ASN A 3 1.65 19.24 26.89
C ASN A 3 1.28 17.93 26.17
N ALA A 4 -0.01 17.74 25.88
CA ALA A 4 -0.49 16.66 25.03
C ALA A 4 -0.12 17.02 23.59
N GLY A 5 1.07 16.61 23.15
CA GLY A 5 1.41 16.60 21.72
C GLY A 5 0.24 15.97 20.96
N LYS A 6 -0.32 16.76 20.03
CA LYS A 6 -1.64 16.54 19.38
C LYS A 6 -1.93 15.05 19.16
N PRO A 7 -2.82 14.42 19.94
CA PRO A 7 -3.11 12.98 19.84
C PRO A 7 -3.59 12.61 18.43
N TRP A 8 -4.21 13.56 17.74
CA TRP A 8 -4.62 13.45 16.34
C TRP A 8 -3.48 13.07 15.38
N LEU A 9 -2.26 13.61 15.57
CA LEU A 9 -1.12 13.28 14.69
C LEU A 9 -0.65 11.84 14.86
N ARG A 10 -0.80 11.26 16.06
CA ARG A 10 -0.51 9.83 16.27
C ARG A 10 -1.55 8.96 15.57
N ILE A 11 -2.83 9.31 15.70
CA ILE A 11 -3.93 8.60 15.05
C ILE A 11 -3.77 8.65 13.53
N LEU A 12 -3.47 9.84 12.98
CA LEU A 12 -3.22 10.02 11.56
C LEU A 12 -2.03 9.19 11.07
N GLY A 13 -0.90 9.23 11.79
CA GLY A 13 0.29 8.45 11.43
C GLY A 13 0.03 6.94 11.45
N LEU A 14 -0.71 6.45 12.44
CA LEU A 14 -1.16 5.05 12.51
C LEU A 14 -2.10 4.68 11.37
N ALA A 15 -3.08 5.54 11.06
CA ALA A 15 -4.03 5.29 9.98
C ALA A 15 -3.31 5.20 8.62
N LEU A 16 -2.40 6.13 8.35
CA LEU A 16 -1.57 6.12 7.13
C LEU A 16 -0.69 4.87 7.05
N LEU A 17 -0.11 4.44 8.18
CA LEU A 17 0.71 3.23 8.23
C LEU A 17 -0.10 1.96 7.95
N ILE A 18 -1.29 1.84 8.57
CA ILE A 18 -2.17 0.69 8.37
C ILE A 18 -2.70 0.65 6.94
N VAL A 19 -3.19 1.78 6.41
CA VAL A 19 -3.69 1.86 5.03
C VAL A 19 -2.56 1.58 4.03
N GLY A 20 -1.37 2.14 4.26
CA GLY A 20 -0.21 1.89 3.42
C GLY A 20 0.22 0.42 3.41
N MET A 21 0.27 -0.23 4.59
CA MET A 21 0.53 -1.68 4.66
C MET A 21 -0.57 -2.49 3.98
N ALA A 22 -1.84 -2.22 4.27
CA ALA A 22 -2.95 -2.99 3.71
C ALA A 22 -2.96 -2.92 2.17
N THR A 23 -2.78 -1.73 1.61
CA THR A 23 -2.69 -1.53 0.16
C THR A 23 -1.46 -2.21 -0.44
N PHE A 24 -0.32 -2.19 0.25
CA PHE A 24 0.87 -2.93 -0.19
C PHE A 24 0.63 -4.44 -0.21
N PHE A 25 0.10 -5.04 0.87
CA PHE A 25 -0.11 -6.49 0.94
C PHE A 25 -1.18 -7.00 -0.03
N ILE A 26 -2.28 -6.25 -0.21
CA ILE A 26 -3.35 -6.63 -1.15
C ILE A 26 -2.83 -6.62 -2.60
N ASN A 27 -1.88 -5.75 -2.92
CA ASN A 27 -1.33 -5.59 -4.27
C ASN A 27 0.12 -6.09 -4.39
N ALA A 28 0.60 -6.85 -3.41
CA ALA A 28 1.99 -7.33 -3.38
C ALA A 28 2.28 -8.29 -4.54
N GLU A 29 1.28 -9.06 -4.95
CA GLU A 29 1.37 -9.97 -6.10
C GLU A 29 1.64 -9.19 -7.38
N ALA A 30 0.90 -8.10 -7.63
CA ALA A 30 1.12 -7.22 -8.79
C ALA A 30 2.49 -6.52 -8.75
N LEU A 31 3.03 -6.24 -7.56
CA LEU A 31 4.31 -5.54 -7.39
C LEU A 31 5.53 -6.49 -7.49
N MET A 32 5.35 -7.77 -7.15
CA MET A 32 6.41 -8.79 -7.15
C MET A 32 6.44 -9.62 -8.45
N ASN A 33 5.32 -9.73 -9.17
CA ASN A 33 5.25 -10.51 -10.41
C ASN A 33 5.85 -9.81 -11.62
N GLY A 34 5.99 -8.47 -11.62
CA GLY A 34 6.76 -7.72 -12.61
C GLY A 34 6.39 -8.04 -14.07
N ASP A 35 5.40 -7.33 -14.62
CA ASP A 35 4.94 -7.39 -16.03
C ASP A 35 4.50 -8.80 -16.53
N ALA A 36 4.56 -9.82 -15.68
CA ALA A 36 4.13 -11.18 -15.94
C ALA A 36 2.70 -11.39 -15.43
N VAL A 37 1.73 -11.23 -16.32
CA VAL A 37 0.32 -11.50 -16.05
C VAL A 37 0.15 -12.98 -15.69
N GLU A 38 -0.38 -13.26 -14.50
CA GLU A 38 -0.64 -14.64 -14.05
C GLU A 38 -2.13 -15.00 -14.06
N CYS A 39 -2.44 -16.19 -14.57
CA CYS A 39 -3.75 -16.81 -14.49
C CYS A 39 -3.64 -18.07 -13.62
N ASP A 40 -4.28 -18.05 -12.45
CA ASP A 40 -4.28 -19.18 -11.50
C ASP A 40 -2.87 -19.68 -11.12
N GLY A 41 -1.93 -18.74 -10.92
CA GLY A 41 -0.53 -19.03 -10.58
C GLY A 41 0.32 -19.54 -11.75
N ARG A 42 -0.13 -19.35 -13.00
CA ARG A 42 0.67 -19.62 -14.20
C ARG A 42 0.88 -18.36 -15.04
N PRO A 43 2.09 -18.13 -15.56
CA PRO A 43 2.36 -17.00 -16.44
C PRO A 43 1.59 -17.13 -17.75
N MET A 44 0.94 -16.05 -18.13
CA MET A 44 0.06 -15.93 -19.28
C MET A 44 0.79 -15.22 -20.42
N ARG A 45 0.54 -15.64 -21.68
CA ARG A 45 1.13 -15.00 -22.86
C ARG A 45 0.16 -13.99 -23.50
N PRO A 46 0.66 -12.97 -24.21
CA PRO A 46 -0.18 -12.03 -24.95
C PRO A 46 -1.17 -12.76 -25.87
N GLY A 47 -2.44 -12.35 -25.85
CA GLY A 47 -3.52 -12.94 -26.63
C GLY A 47 -4.16 -14.22 -26.05
N GLN A 48 -3.71 -14.69 -24.89
CA GLN A 48 -4.40 -15.76 -24.17
C GLN A 48 -5.62 -15.22 -23.40
N TRP A 49 -6.52 -16.13 -23.03
CA TRP A 49 -7.69 -15.85 -22.19
C TRP A 49 -7.58 -16.64 -20.90
N CYS A 50 -7.88 -16.00 -19.77
CA CYS A 50 -7.89 -16.60 -18.46
C CYS A 50 -9.34 -16.95 -18.10
N ALA A 51 -9.62 -18.23 -17.88
CA ALA A 51 -10.90 -18.68 -17.36
C ALA A 51 -10.69 -19.13 -15.91
N ARG A 52 -11.07 -18.28 -14.94
CA ARG A 52 -11.15 -18.69 -13.53
C ARG A 52 -12.44 -19.46 -13.30
N VAL A 53 -12.34 -20.58 -12.59
CA VAL A 53 -13.52 -21.36 -12.19
C VAL A 53 -14.35 -20.52 -11.23
N GLY A 54 -15.50 -20.02 -11.70
CA GLY A 54 -16.44 -19.21 -10.90
C GLY A 54 -16.37 -17.70 -11.12
N ASP A 55 -15.59 -17.20 -12.09
CA ASP A 55 -15.50 -15.77 -12.44
C ASP A 55 -15.62 -15.55 -13.96
N GLU A 56 -15.79 -14.30 -14.40
CA GLU A 56 -15.81 -13.96 -15.83
C GLU A 56 -14.44 -14.21 -16.48
N SER A 57 -14.45 -14.78 -17.69
CA SER A 57 -13.22 -15.00 -18.46
C SER A 57 -12.65 -13.67 -18.93
N ARG A 58 -11.43 -13.35 -18.49
CA ARG A 58 -10.74 -12.09 -18.84
C ARG A 58 -9.64 -12.32 -19.85
N SER A 59 -9.47 -11.35 -20.74
CA SER A 59 -8.36 -11.37 -21.70
C SER A 59 -7.04 -10.97 -21.05
N TYR A 60 -5.92 -11.37 -21.66
CA TYR A 60 -4.58 -10.94 -21.23
C TYR A 60 -4.47 -9.42 -21.05
N ASP A 61 -5.08 -8.63 -21.94
CA ASP A 61 -5.01 -7.16 -21.89
C ASP A 61 -5.82 -6.58 -20.72
N GLU A 62 -6.93 -7.24 -20.34
CA GLU A 62 -7.72 -6.86 -19.17
C GLU A 62 -7.00 -7.17 -17.87
N GLU A 63 -6.39 -8.35 -17.77
CA GLU A 63 -5.58 -8.72 -16.61
C GLU A 63 -4.34 -7.83 -16.49
N LYS A 64 -3.65 -7.54 -17.61
CA LYS A 64 -2.50 -6.62 -17.63
C LYS A 64 -2.85 -5.22 -17.15
N LYS A 65 -4.01 -4.69 -17.54
CA LYS A 65 -4.48 -3.37 -17.10
C LYS A 65 -4.81 -3.35 -15.61
N ASN A 66 -5.34 -4.46 -15.10
CA ASN A 66 -5.68 -4.60 -13.69
C ASN A 66 -4.42 -4.74 -12.82
N GLU A 67 -3.42 -5.49 -13.30
CA GLU A 67 -2.11 -5.63 -12.65
C GLU A 67 -1.33 -4.31 -12.61
N ALA A 68 -1.30 -3.56 -13.71
CA ALA A 68 -0.68 -2.23 -13.74
C ALA A 68 -1.35 -1.24 -12.75
N SER A 69 -2.67 -1.37 -12.58
CA SER A 69 -3.40 -0.57 -11.57
C SER A 69 -3.05 -1.03 -10.16
N GLY A 70 -2.94 -2.35 -9.93
CA GLY A 70 -2.52 -2.94 -8.66
C GLY A 70 -1.11 -2.52 -8.27
N GLU A 71 -0.17 -2.55 -9.21
CA GLU A 71 1.22 -2.11 -9.01
C GLU A 71 1.28 -0.64 -8.59
N LEU A 72 0.54 0.24 -9.28
CA LEU A 72 0.44 1.66 -8.94
C LEU A 72 -0.13 1.88 -7.53
N ILE A 73 -1.18 1.13 -7.16
CA ILE A 73 -1.79 1.18 -5.83
C ILE A 73 -0.81 0.66 -4.77
N GLY A 74 -0.04 -0.38 -5.07
CA GLY A 74 0.99 -0.91 -4.18
C GLY A 74 2.08 0.12 -3.90
N TYR A 75 2.59 0.82 -4.92
CA TYR A 75 3.55 1.91 -4.73
C TYR A 75 2.96 3.09 -3.93
N ALA A 76 1.71 3.46 -4.22
CA ALA A 76 1.00 4.47 -3.43
C ALA A 76 0.88 4.04 -1.96
N GLY A 77 0.66 2.75 -1.70
CA GLY A 77 0.66 2.14 -0.37
C GLY A 77 1.99 2.30 0.37
N VAL A 78 3.11 2.00 -0.29
CA VAL A 78 4.46 2.24 0.28
C VAL A 78 4.66 3.71 0.62
N GLY A 79 4.24 4.62 -0.28
CA GLY A 79 4.30 6.06 -0.05
C GLY A 79 3.49 6.52 1.16
N LEU A 80 2.25 6.05 1.30
CA LEU A 80 1.40 6.36 2.45
C LEU A 80 1.96 5.78 3.76
N GLY A 81 2.47 4.55 3.71
CA GLY A 81 3.07 3.89 4.87
C GLY A 81 4.32 4.64 5.38
N THR A 82 5.20 5.04 4.48
CA THR A 82 6.40 5.83 4.82
C THR A 82 6.05 7.20 5.39
N LEU A 83 5.04 7.88 4.83
CA LEU A 83 4.51 9.13 5.40
C LEU A 83 3.98 8.93 6.82
N GLY A 84 3.26 7.84 7.09
CA GLY A 84 2.80 7.47 8.44
C GLY A 84 3.95 7.36 9.43
N VAL A 85 5.04 6.66 9.05
CA VAL A 85 6.26 6.53 9.88
C VAL A 85 6.90 7.90 10.15
N VAL A 86 7.07 8.73 9.11
CA VAL A 86 7.67 10.07 9.25
C VAL A 86 6.86 10.95 10.20
N VAL A 87 5.53 10.91 10.13
CA VAL A 87 4.63 11.65 11.03
C VAL A 87 4.80 11.17 12.48
N LEU A 88 4.86 9.85 12.71
CA LEU A 88 5.04 9.28 14.04
C LEU A 88 6.39 9.67 14.65
N ILE A 89 7.48 9.55 13.89
CA ILE A 89 8.84 9.91 14.33
C ILE A 89 8.92 11.42 14.61
N SER A 90 8.42 12.25 13.70
CA SER A 90 8.44 13.72 13.86
C SER A 90 7.67 14.15 15.10
N ASN A 91 6.50 13.54 15.35
CA ASN A 91 5.71 13.81 16.55
C ASN A 91 6.43 13.35 17.83
N ALA A 92 7.14 12.20 17.80
CA ALA A 92 7.95 11.74 18.92
C ALA A 92 9.12 12.68 19.22
N ILE A 93 9.81 13.18 18.21
CA ILE A 93 10.91 14.16 18.35
C ILE A 93 10.37 15.49 18.90
N ALA A 94 9.26 15.99 18.36
CA ALA A 94 8.63 17.22 18.81
C ALA A 94 8.18 17.14 20.28
N ALA A 95 7.60 16.00 20.69
CA ALA A 95 7.22 15.75 22.07
C ALA A 95 8.44 15.74 23.02
N ARG A 96 9.58 15.16 22.61
CA ARG A 96 10.83 15.19 23.40
C ARG A 96 11.37 16.61 23.56
N ARG A 97 11.41 17.41 22.48
CA ARG A 97 11.86 18.81 22.54
C ARG A 97 10.96 19.69 23.41
N GLY A 98 9.65 19.46 23.38
CA GLY A 98 8.68 20.18 24.23
C GLY A 98 8.79 19.85 25.72
N ASN A 99 9.35 18.69 26.08
CA ASN A 99 9.59 18.29 27.46
C ASN A 99 10.93 18.82 28.02
N GLN A 100 11.88 19.18 27.14
CA GLN A 100 13.21 19.66 27.52
C GLN A 100 13.29 21.19 27.69
N ARG A 101 12.26 21.92 27.22
CA ARG A 101 12.12 23.37 27.37
C ARG A 101 11.14 23.78 28.50
N ARG A 102 10.61 22.82 29.25
CA ARG A 102 9.73 23.02 30.42
C ARG A 102 10.46 22.57 31.67
#